data_AF-A0A7R9V7N2-F1
#
_entry.id   AF-A0A7R9V7N2-F1
#
_cell.length_a   1.000
_cell.length_b   1.000
_cell.length_c   1.000
_cell.angle_alpha   90.00
_cell.angle_beta   90.00
_cell.angle_gamma   90.00
#
_symmetry.space_group_name_H-M   'P 1'
#
loop_
_entity.id
_entity.type
_entity.pdbx_description
1 polymer ?
#
loop_
_entity_poly.entity_id
_entity_poly.type
_entity_poly.pdbx_seq_one_letter_code
_entity_poly.pdbx_strand_id
1 'polypeptide(L)'
;MEACLTEYAMAGMDRTPSGSTISDVVPSGTFRCADGRYVVIGGNGDSVYTRLMSAIGLPHLGASNPEYATNAKRCERGDEIMGAIEGWCASRPLDDVVACMKAAR
;
A
#
# COMPACT_ATOMS: atom_id res chain seq x y z
N MET A 1 2.97 -28.71 10.91
CA MET A 1 1.63 -28.68 11.53
C MET A 1 1.81 -28.11 12.92
N GLU A 2 0.91 -27.21 13.32
CA GLU A 2 0.77 -26.65 14.67
C GLU A 2 1.74 -25.54 15.11
N ALA A 3 1.31 -24.29 14.86
CA ALA A 3 1.15 -23.28 15.92
C ALA A 3 0.06 -22.30 15.45
N CYS A 4 -1.19 -22.70 15.69
CA CYS A 4 -2.40 -21.89 15.53
C CYS A 4 -2.76 -21.31 16.92
N LEU A 5 -3.27 -20.07 16.93
CA LEU A 5 -3.96 -19.39 18.05
C LEU A 5 -3.12 -18.94 19.27
N THR A 6 -2.61 -17.70 19.23
CA THR A 6 -2.36 -16.92 20.47
C THR A 6 -2.67 -15.41 20.41
N GLU A 7 -3.38 -14.89 19.40
CA GLU A 7 -3.69 -13.43 19.37
C GLU A 7 -5.20 -13.13 19.26
N TYR A 8 -6.04 -14.03 19.80
CA TYR A 8 -7.49 -13.82 19.91
C TYR A 8 -7.94 -13.25 21.27
N ALA A 9 -7.12 -12.45 21.95
CA ALA A 9 -7.59 -11.80 23.18
C ALA A 9 -7.12 -10.35 23.22
N MET A 10 -8.10 -9.44 23.36
CA MET A 10 -7.97 -8.00 23.64
C MET A 10 -8.03 -7.02 22.46
N ALA A 11 -8.92 -7.25 21.50
CA ALA A 11 -9.53 -6.13 20.79
C ALA A 11 -10.94 -6.53 20.33
N GLY A 12 -11.96 -6.10 21.06
CA GLY A 12 -13.36 -6.15 20.64
C GLY A 12 -13.64 -5.16 19.51
N MET A 13 -12.94 -5.31 18.39
CA MET A 13 -13.27 -4.66 17.14
C MET A 13 -13.67 -5.74 16.15
N ASP A 14 -14.94 -5.69 15.75
CA ASP A 14 -15.48 -6.39 14.60
C ASP A 14 -14.56 -6.17 13.39
N ARG A 15 -13.67 -7.13 13.12
CA ARG A 15 -12.88 -7.16 11.88
C ARG A 15 -13.83 -7.52 10.74
N THR A 16 -14.40 -6.49 10.12
CA THR A 16 -14.97 -6.56 8.77
C THR A 16 -13.89 -7.03 7.79
N PRO A 17 -14.25 -7.73 6.70
CA PRO A 17 -13.28 -8.37 5.81
C PRO A 17 -12.27 -7.36 5.28
N SER A 18 -11.07 -7.34 5.88
CA SER A 18 -9.93 -6.57 5.39
C SER A 18 -9.47 -7.24 4.10
N GLY A 19 -9.95 -6.74 2.97
CA GLY A 19 -9.52 -7.18 1.66
C GLY A 19 -8.00 -7.02 1.53
N SER A 20 -7.27 -8.13 1.58
CA SER A 20 -5.84 -8.27 1.21
C SER A 20 -4.82 -7.31 1.87
N THR A 21 -5.22 -6.46 2.81
CA THR A 21 -4.39 -5.41 3.40
C THR A 21 -3.89 -5.86 4.76
N ILE A 22 -2.57 -5.95 4.90
CA ILE A 22 -1.93 -6.14 6.20
C ILE A 22 -2.09 -4.81 6.94
N SER A 23 -2.97 -4.77 7.94
CA SER A 23 -3.43 -3.54 8.61
C SER A 23 -2.31 -2.70 9.24
N ASP A 24 -1.12 -3.26 9.45
CA ASP A 24 -0.01 -2.60 10.15
C ASP A 24 1.09 -2.03 9.23
N VAL A 25 1.02 -2.24 7.91
CA VAL A 25 2.08 -1.76 6.98
C VAL A 25 1.49 -1.12 5.73
N VAL A 26 1.61 0.21 5.66
CA VAL A 26 1.11 1.01 4.53
C VAL A 26 2.26 1.66 3.77
N PRO A 27 2.31 1.52 2.43
CA PRO A 27 1.43 0.72 1.56
C PRO A 27 1.89 -0.73 1.42
N SER A 28 0.93 -1.67 1.48
CA SER A 28 1.11 -3.06 1.07
C SER A 28 -0.22 -3.63 0.59
N GLY A 29 -0.27 -4.11 -0.65
CA GLY A 29 -1.49 -4.71 -1.19
C GLY A 29 -1.36 -5.23 -2.61
N THR A 30 -2.49 -5.76 -3.09
CA THR A 30 -2.64 -6.27 -4.46
C THR A 30 -3.61 -5.38 -5.21
N PHE A 31 -3.18 -4.86 -6.36
CA PHE A 31 -3.91 -3.86 -7.13
C PHE A 31 -4.21 -4.39 -8.52
N ARG A 32 -5.41 -4.08 -9.03
CA ARG A 32 -5.81 -4.44 -10.39
C ARG A 32 -5.30 -3.39 -11.38
N CYS A 33 -4.74 -3.85 -12.49
CA CYS A 33 -4.28 -3.04 -13.62
C CYS A 33 -5.39 -2.89 -14.69
N ALA A 34 -5.20 -1.93 -15.60
CA ALA A 34 -6.15 -1.62 -16.68
C ALA A 34 -6.43 -2.81 -17.62
N ASP A 35 -5.47 -3.72 -17.76
CA ASP A 35 -5.55 -4.92 -18.58
C ASP A 35 -6.14 -6.13 -17.82
N GLY A 36 -6.65 -5.91 -16.60
CA GLY A 36 -7.26 -6.95 -15.77
C GLY A 36 -6.25 -7.87 -15.07
N ARG A 37 -4.94 -7.67 -15.27
CA ARG A 37 -3.90 -8.34 -14.49
C ARG A 37 -3.76 -7.66 -13.12
N TYR A 38 -3.06 -8.32 -12.20
CA TYR A 38 -2.84 -7.81 -10.84
C TYR A 38 -1.35 -7.62 -10.57
N VAL A 39 -1.04 -6.61 -9.77
CA VAL A 39 0.31 -6.32 -9.26
C VAL A 39 0.30 -6.34 -7.73
N VAL A 40 1.36 -6.87 -7.12
CA VAL A 40 1.59 -6.75 -5.68
C VAL A 40 2.62 -5.65 -5.45
N ILE A 41 2.27 -4.65 -4.64
CA ILE A 41 3.17 -3.56 -4.27
C ILE A 41 3.37 -3.57 -2.76
N GLY A 42 4.63 -3.66 -2.33
CA GLY A 42 5.06 -3.43 -0.96
C GLY A 42 6.01 -2.24 -0.91
N GLY A 43 5.66 -1.22 -0.14
CA GLY A 43 6.41 0.05 -0.10
C GLY A 43 6.41 0.71 1.27
N ASN A 44 6.31 -0.08 2.34
CA ASN A 44 6.11 0.38 3.72
C ASN A 44 7.34 1.02 4.38
N GLY A 45 8.56 0.77 3.90
CA GLY A 45 9.76 1.47 4.39
C GLY A 45 9.79 2.93 3.91
N ASP A 46 10.13 3.89 4.77
CA ASP A 46 9.96 5.33 4.48
C ASP A 46 10.66 5.81 3.20
N SER A 47 11.86 5.30 2.93
CA SER A 47 12.60 5.61 1.69
C SER A 47 11.90 5.02 0.45
N VAL A 48 11.38 3.79 0.56
CA VAL A 48 10.64 3.11 -0.50
C VAL A 48 9.29 3.79 -0.73
N TYR A 49 8.59 4.17 0.33
CA TYR A 49 7.33 4.91 0.28
C TYR A 49 7.50 6.23 -0.49
N THR A 50 8.51 7.01 -0.11
CA THR A 50 8.79 8.30 -0.76
C THR A 50 9.06 8.14 -2.25
N ARG A 51 9.87 7.13 -2.61
CA ARG A 51 10.17 6.81 -4.01
C ARG A 51 8.93 6.34 -4.77
N LEU A 52 8.10 5.50 -4.15
CA LEU A 52 6.84 5.04 -4.72
C LEU A 52 5.91 6.21 -5.02
N MET A 53 5.62 7.06 -4.03
CA MET A 53 4.74 8.22 -4.18
C MET A 53 5.26 9.19 -5.25
N SER A 54 6.58 9.40 -5.32
CA SER A 54 7.20 10.20 -6.39
C SER A 54 7.03 9.56 -7.76
N ALA A 55 7.31 8.26 -7.89
CA ALA A 55 7.24 7.53 -9.15
C ALA A 55 5.83 7.49 -9.75
N ILE A 56 4.80 7.41 -8.92
CA ILE A 56 3.40 7.43 -9.35
C ILE A 56 2.85 8.85 -9.57
N GLY A 57 3.68 9.89 -9.38
CA GLY A 57 3.30 11.29 -9.61
C GLY A 57 2.48 11.92 -8.48
N LEU A 58 2.53 11.36 -7.27
CA LEU A 58 1.81 11.83 -6.08
C LEU A 58 2.78 12.24 -4.94
N PRO A 59 3.80 13.09 -5.20
CA PRO A 59 4.80 13.43 -4.18
C PRO A 59 4.21 14.17 -2.97
N HIS A 60 3.03 14.79 -3.10
CA HIS A 60 2.32 15.46 -2.00
C HIS A 60 1.83 14.47 -0.92
N LEU A 61 1.68 13.19 -1.27
CA LEU A 61 1.41 12.10 -0.33
C LEU A 61 2.71 11.49 0.23
N GLY A 62 3.89 11.90 -0.23
CA GLY A 62 5.18 11.34 0.20
C GLY A 62 5.56 11.68 1.64
N ALA A 63 6.58 11.01 2.18
CA ALA A 63 6.99 11.17 3.59
C ALA A 63 7.54 12.57 3.95
N SER A 64 7.84 13.43 2.95
CA SER A 64 8.17 14.83 3.20
C SER A 64 7.00 15.63 3.77
N ASN A 65 5.76 15.17 3.56
CA ASN A 65 4.60 15.73 4.21
C ASN A 65 4.47 15.15 5.63
N PRO A 66 4.36 16.00 6.68
CA PRO A 66 4.22 15.57 8.06
C PRO A 66 3.06 14.59 8.33
N GLU A 67 2.02 14.60 7.50
CA GLU A 67 0.87 13.70 7.59
C GLU A 67 1.17 12.28 7.10
N TYR A 68 2.27 12.06 6.38
CA TYR A 68 2.67 10.76 5.81
C TYR A 68 4.09 10.32 6.24
N ALA A 69 4.72 11.09 7.12
CA ALA A 69 6.14 10.96 7.46
C ALA A 69 6.51 9.62 8.13
N THR A 70 5.57 8.98 8.82
CA THR A 70 5.81 7.72 9.53
C THR A 70 4.77 6.68 9.15
N ASN A 71 5.10 5.39 9.26
CA ASN A 71 4.15 4.31 8.99
C ASN A 71 2.87 4.44 9.83
N ALA A 72 2.98 4.82 11.11
CA ALA A 72 1.80 5.04 11.96
C ALA A 72 0.82 6.05 11.36
N LYS A 73 1.32 7.20 10.91
CA LYS A 73 0.51 8.23 10.26
C LYS A 73 -0.04 7.78 8.90
N ARG A 74 0.73 6.97 8.16
CA ARG A 74 0.25 6.35 6.92
C ARG A 74 -0.87 5.34 7.18
N CYS A 75 -0.81 4.57 8.26
CA CYS A 75 -1.88 3.66 8.64
C CYS A 75 -3.17 4.42 8.98
N GLU A 76 -3.09 5.56 9.66
CA GLU A 76 -4.24 6.45 9.90
C GLU A 76 -4.90 6.94 8.60
N ARG A 77 -4.14 6.96 7.49
CA ARG A 77 -4.57 7.41 6.15
C ARG A 77 -4.50 6.28 5.11
N GLY A 78 -4.61 5.03 5.57
CA GLY A 78 -4.44 3.85 4.74
C GLY A 78 -5.34 3.89 3.52
N ASP A 79 -6.62 4.22 3.70
CA ASP A 79 -7.60 4.26 2.61
C ASP A 79 -7.26 5.30 1.53
N GLU A 80 -6.75 6.48 1.92
CA GLU A 80 -6.33 7.52 0.98
C GLU A 80 -5.14 7.05 0.15
N ILE A 81 -4.10 6.51 0.81
CA ILE A 81 -2.88 6.04 0.15
C ILE A 81 -3.18 4.84 -0.75
N MET A 82 -3.91 3.86 -0.24
CA MET A 82 -4.25 2.64 -0.97
C MET A 82 -5.17 2.95 -2.15
N GLY A 83 -6.17 3.82 -1.97
CA GLY A 83 -7.04 4.26 -3.06
C GLY A 83 -6.29 5.03 -4.15
N ALA A 84 -5.33 5.86 -3.77
CA ALA A 84 -4.50 6.58 -4.73
C ALA A 84 -3.61 5.64 -5.57
N ILE A 85 -2.99 4.63 -4.93
CA ILE A 85 -2.21 3.60 -5.63
C ILE A 85 -3.12 2.74 -6.51
N GLU A 86 -4.30 2.36 -6.02
CA GLU A 86 -5.28 1.58 -6.78
C GLU A 86 -5.72 2.32 -8.04
N GLY A 87 -6.12 3.59 -7.91
CA GLY A 87 -6.52 4.41 -9.05
C GLY A 87 -5.40 4.57 -10.08
N TRP A 88 -4.16 4.72 -9.62
CA TRP A 88 -3.00 4.82 -10.49
C TRP A 88 -2.69 3.50 -11.23
N CYS A 89 -2.82 2.35 -10.56
CA CYS A 89 -2.65 1.03 -11.14
C CYS A 89 -3.78 0.71 -12.13
N ALA A 90 -5.03 1.01 -11.77
CA ALA A 90 -6.22 0.73 -12.58
C ALA A 90 -6.22 1.50 -13.91
N SER A 91 -5.46 2.59 -14.01
CA SER A 91 -5.32 3.37 -15.25
C SER A 91 -4.16 2.93 -16.15
N ARG A 92 -3.43 1.86 -15.81
CA ARG A 92 -2.22 1.41 -16.54
C ARG A 92 -2.18 -0.11 -16.74
N PRO A 93 -1.65 -0.62 -17.86
CA PRO A 93 -1.38 -2.06 -17.99
C PRO A 93 -0.27 -2.49 -17.02
N LEU A 94 -0.25 -3.77 -16.65
CA LEU A 94 0.72 -4.29 -15.66
C LEU A 94 2.18 -4.01 -16.05
N ASP A 95 2.51 -4.12 -17.33
CA ASP A 95 3.89 -3.95 -17.79
C ASP A 95 4.39 -2.51 -17.57
N ASP A 96 3.54 -1.50 -17.76
CA ASP A 96 3.86 -0.10 -17.47
C ASP A 96 4.02 0.15 -15.97
N VAL A 97 3.16 -0.46 -15.15
CA VAL A 97 3.26 -0.39 -13.68
C VAL A 97 4.60 -0.97 -13.23
N VAL A 98 4.95 -2.17 -13.69
CA VAL A 98 6.20 -2.84 -13.35
C VAL A 98 7.42 -2.05 -13.86
N ALA A 99 7.34 -1.48 -15.07
CA ALA A 99 8.41 -0.65 -15.62
C ALA A 99 8.65 0.60 -14.77
N CYS A 100 7.58 1.28 -14.34
CA CYS A 100 7.67 2.43 -13.43
C CYS A 100 8.33 2.05 -12.10
N MET A 101 7.91 0.95 -11.47
CA MET A 101 8.50 0.48 -10.21
C MET A 101 9.98 0.10 -10.34
N LYS A 102 10.37 -0.47 -11.49
CA LYS A 102 11.78 -0.78 -11.80
C LYS A 102 12.62 0.47 -12.07
N ALA A 103 12.03 1.52 -12.66
CA ALA A 103 12.73 2.78 -12.90
C ALA A 103 12.94 3.58 -11.60
N ALA A 104 12.03 3.41 -10.63
CA ALA A 104 12.13 4.05 -9.32
C ALA A 104 13.17 3.40 -8.38
N ARG A 105 14.03 2.49 -8.88
CA ARG A 105 14.92 1.62 -8.08
C ARG A 105 16.14 2.34 -7.50
#